data_AF-A0A5U2LKZ9-F1
#
_entry.id   AF-A0A5U2LKZ9-F1
#
_cell.length_a   1.000
_cell.length_b   1.000
_cell.length_c   1.000
_cell.angle_alpha   90.00
_cell.angle_beta   90.00
_cell.angle_gamma   90.00
#
_symmetry.space_group_name_H-M   'P 1'
#
loop_
_entity.id
_entity.type
_entity.pdbx_description
1 polymer ?
#
loop_
_entity_poly.entity_id
_entity_poly.type
_entity_poly.pdbx_seq_one_letter_code
_entity_poly.pdbx_strand_id
1 'polypeptide(L)'
;MPNWCANRLMFNGIQNSDVLKTWIAGGGLSLHRRARKEGIQLFLAGSAGILRPLTEQHYAPYPQLVSSGAAADNRPSVQAYSDWLAMFMAGAVLNVETCLKLHQCWLDSHIAHARWDTLSEPEQSVIRQLYQQKSCDWGDSFRPAPVDEWWDSLCDVGSAVPAADPMDFRDVLPTRLDIEVNAFNGGLLTG
;
A
#
# COMPACT_ATOMS: atom_id res chain seq x y z
N MET A 1 -13.21 24.31 15.63
CA MET A 1 -11.88 24.09 15.02
C MET A 1 -10.99 23.48 16.09
N PRO A 2 -10.31 22.36 15.84
CA PRO A 2 -9.30 21.87 16.77
C PRO A 2 -8.19 22.91 16.92
N ASN A 3 -7.52 22.96 18.09
CA ASN A 3 -6.40 23.88 18.32
C ASN A 3 -5.17 23.35 17.57
N TRP A 4 -4.58 24.16 16.71
CA TRP A 4 -3.35 23.82 15.97
C TRP A 4 -2.13 24.36 16.72
N CYS A 5 -1.05 23.57 16.76
CA CYS A 5 0.21 23.99 17.37
C CYS A 5 1.06 24.81 16.38
N ALA A 6 1.52 25.99 16.81
CA ALA A 6 2.49 26.77 16.07
C ALA A 6 3.92 26.33 16.44
N ASN A 7 4.55 25.54 15.58
CA ASN A 7 5.93 25.08 15.77
C ASN A 7 6.90 25.96 14.99
N ARG A 8 8.02 26.37 15.62
CA ARG A 8 9.13 27.07 14.96
C ARG A 8 10.40 26.24 15.11
N LEU A 9 10.97 25.83 13.99
CA LEU A 9 12.18 25.01 13.94
C LEU A 9 13.35 25.86 13.48
N MET A 10 14.51 25.69 14.13
CA MET A 10 15.78 26.28 13.71
C MET A 10 16.78 25.15 13.54
N PHE A 11 17.31 25.01 12.32
CA PHE A 11 18.29 23.99 11.99
C PHE A 11 19.67 24.62 11.86
N ASN A 12 20.64 24.17 12.66
CA ASN A 12 22.01 24.66 12.65
C ASN A 12 22.99 23.51 12.38
N GLY A 13 24.13 23.80 11.73
CA GLY A 13 25.21 22.82 11.53
C GLY A 13 24.90 21.69 10.52
N ILE A 14 23.90 21.86 9.66
CA ILE A 14 23.53 20.85 8.66
C ILE A 14 24.48 20.92 7.47
N GLN A 15 25.15 19.80 7.19
CA GLN A 15 26.11 19.69 6.09
C GLN A 15 25.44 19.66 4.71
N ASN A 16 24.24 19.09 4.60
CA ASN A 16 23.51 18.95 3.33
C ASN A 16 22.17 19.70 3.39
N SER A 17 22.24 21.04 3.35
CA SER A 17 21.05 21.90 3.49
C SER A 17 20.05 21.73 2.34
N ASP A 18 20.50 21.32 1.17
CA ASP A 18 19.63 21.22 -0.02
C ASP A 18 18.72 19.99 0.04
N VAL A 19 19.21 18.88 0.59
CA VAL A 19 18.37 17.71 0.90
C VAL A 19 17.29 18.09 1.92
N LEU A 20 17.66 18.82 2.98
CA LEU A 20 16.69 19.28 3.98
C LEU A 20 15.65 20.24 3.36
N LYS A 21 16.08 21.22 2.57
CA LYS A 21 15.16 22.15 1.89
C LYS A 21 14.21 21.42 0.95
N THR A 22 14.72 20.43 0.21
CA THR A 22 13.91 19.58 -0.65
C THR A 22 12.86 18.81 0.15
N TRP A 23 13.23 18.21 1.29
CA TRP A 23 12.29 17.52 2.17
C TRP A 23 11.25 18.48 2.78
N ILE A 24 11.68 19.66 3.24
CA ILE A 24 10.77 20.70 3.75
C ILE A 24 9.76 21.14 2.67
N ALA A 25 10.18 21.21 1.41
CA ALA A 25 9.32 21.61 0.30
C ALA A 25 8.47 20.47 -0.30
N GLY A 26 8.69 19.21 0.10
CA GLY A 26 8.03 18.05 -0.53
C GLY A 26 8.54 17.77 -1.96
N GLY A 27 9.78 18.19 -2.29
CA GLY A 27 10.31 18.08 -3.65
C GLY A 27 10.82 16.69 -4.06
N GLY A 28 10.69 15.69 -3.19
CA GLY A 28 11.16 14.31 -3.41
C GLY A 28 10.07 13.36 -3.91
N LEU A 29 10.48 12.12 -4.18
CA LEU A 29 9.57 11.00 -4.46
C LEU A 29 9.28 10.23 -3.18
N SER A 30 8.02 9.86 -2.96
CA SER A 30 7.58 9.11 -1.77
C SER A 30 7.41 7.62 -2.07
N LEU A 31 8.46 6.86 -1.80
CA LEU A 31 8.46 5.40 -1.99
C LEU A 31 7.49 4.70 -1.04
N HIS A 32 7.35 5.19 0.19
CA HIS A 32 6.44 4.61 1.18
C HIS A 32 4.97 4.78 0.78
N ARG A 33 4.59 5.93 0.18
CA ARG A 33 3.22 6.13 -0.36
C ARG A 33 2.93 5.20 -1.54
N ARG A 34 3.91 4.97 -2.42
CA ARG A 34 3.78 3.98 -3.50
C ARG A 34 3.58 2.58 -2.92
N ALA A 35 4.48 2.14 -2.04
CA ALA A 35 4.42 0.82 -1.41
C ALA A 35 3.09 0.59 -0.68
N ARG A 36 2.54 1.63 -0.03
CA ARG A 36 1.21 1.59 0.56
C ARG A 36 0.13 1.34 -0.49
N LYS A 37 0.07 2.13 -1.57
CA LYS A 37 -0.98 1.98 -2.60
C LYS A 37 -0.93 0.61 -3.27
N GLU A 38 0.26 0.18 -3.66
CA GLU A 38 0.51 -1.16 -4.24
C GLU A 38 0.16 -2.28 -3.26
N GLY A 39 0.52 -2.11 -1.98
CA GLY A 39 0.17 -3.05 -0.92
C GLY A 39 -1.33 -3.16 -0.66
N ILE A 40 -2.07 -2.04 -0.71
CA ILE A 40 -3.54 -2.06 -0.60
C ILE A 40 -4.14 -2.84 -1.78
N GLN A 41 -3.63 -2.63 -3.01
CA GLN A 41 -4.10 -3.38 -4.18
C GLN A 41 -3.86 -4.89 -4.03
N LEU A 42 -2.66 -5.30 -3.60
CA LEU A 42 -2.33 -6.71 -3.35
C LEU A 42 -3.18 -7.30 -2.22
N PHE A 43 -3.43 -6.55 -1.15
CA PHE A 43 -4.32 -6.96 -0.06
C PHE A 43 -5.75 -7.20 -0.55
N LEU A 44 -6.28 -6.30 -1.37
CA LEU A 44 -7.61 -6.42 -1.98
C LEU A 44 -7.67 -7.62 -2.94
N ALA A 45 -6.64 -7.79 -3.77
CA ALA A 45 -6.54 -8.91 -4.71
C ALA A 45 -6.49 -10.27 -3.99
N GLY A 46 -5.75 -10.35 -2.89
CA GLY A 46 -5.70 -11.51 -2.02
C GLY A 46 -7.06 -11.84 -1.39
N SER A 47 -7.70 -10.81 -0.82
CA SER A 47 -9.03 -10.92 -0.20
C SER A 47 -10.12 -11.34 -1.19
N ALA A 48 -10.01 -10.88 -2.44
CA ALA A 48 -10.91 -11.28 -3.53
C ALA A 48 -10.59 -12.67 -4.12
N GLY A 49 -9.45 -13.28 -3.75
CA GLY A 49 -9.02 -14.57 -4.26
C GLY A 49 -8.40 -14.56 -5.66
N ILE A 50 -8.12 -13.36 -6.20
CA ILE A 50 -7.39 -13.14 -7.47
C ILE A 50 -5.95 -13.62 -7.32
N LEU A 51 -5.32 -13.24 -6.20
CA LEU A 51 -3.98 -13.69 -5.84
C LEU A 51 -4.07 -14.67 -4.67
N ARG A 52 -3.27 -15.74 -4.74
CA ARG A 52 -3.25 -16.81 -3.74
C ARG A 52 -1.80 -17.16 -3.42
N PRO A 53 -1.45 -17.43 -2.16
CA PRO A 53 -0.09 -17.80 -1.77
C PRO A 53 0.25 -19.23 -2.23
N LEU A 54 1.53 -19.58 -2.28
CA LEU A 54 2.03 -20.91 -2.64
C LEU A 54 1.62 -22.00 -1.63
N THR A 55 1.49 -21.62 -0.37
CA THR A 55 1.15 -22.53 0.73
C THR A 55 -0.03 -21.98 1.50
N GLU A 56 -0.76 -22.87 2.18
CA GLU A 56 -1.81 -22.42 3.09
C GLU A 56 -1.21 -21.57 4.20
N GLN A 57 -1.83 -20.42 4.44
CA GLN A 57 -1.41 -19.44 5.42
C GLN A 57 -2.52 -19.21 6.43
N HIS A 58 -2.15 -18.76 7.62
CA HIS A 58 -3.09 -18.30 8.62
C HIS A 58 -2.75 -16.86 9.01
N TYR A 59 -3.70 -15.94 8.79
CA TYR A 59 -3.57 -14.55 9.18
C TYR A 59 -4.72 -14.14 10.09
N ALA A 60 -4.53 -14.33 11.40
CA ALA A 60 -5.54 -14.04 12.42
C ALA A 60 -6.08 -12.59 12.37
N PRO A 61 -5.27 -11.54 12.08
CA PRO A 61 -5.78 -10.18 12.01
C PRO A 61 -6.80 -9.95 10.90
N TYR A 62 -6.74 -10.71 9.81
CA TYR A 62 -7.72 -10.64 8.73
C TYR A 62 -7.81 -11.96 7.94
N PRO A 63 -8.59 -12.94 8.41
CA PRO A 63 -8.60 -14.29 7.84
C PRO A 63 -9.05 -14.34 6.37
N GLN A 64 -9.87 -13.37 5.93
CA GLN A 64 -10.35 -13.30 4.55
C GLN A 64 -9.22 -13.06 3.52
N LEU A 65 -8.07 -12.53 3.93
CA LEU A 65 -6.92 -12.34 3.02
C LEU A 65 -6.39 -13.67 2.45
N VAL A 66 -6.59 -14.76 3.20
CA VAL A 66 -6.04 -16.10 2.88
C VAL A 66 -7.13 -17.17 2.76
N SER A 67 -8.41 -16.78 2.80
CA SER A 67 -9.54 -17.73 2.79
C SER A 67 -9.70 -18.50 1.49
N SER A 68 -9.12 -17.99 0.39
CA SER A 68 -9.12 -18.63 -0.93
C SER A 68 -8.13 -19.80 -1.05
N GLY A 69 -7.36 -20.08 0.01
CA GLY A 69 -6.39 -21.17 0.08
C GLY A 69 -5.14 -20.93 -0.76
N ALA A 70 -4.34 -21.98 -0.92
CA ALA A 70 -3.13 -21.95 -1.73
C ALA A 70 -3.44 -21.95 -3.24
N ALA A 71 -2.53 -21.39 -4.04
CA ALA A 71 -2.57 -21.49 -5.48
C ALA A 71 -2.37 -22.96 -5.93
N ALA A 72 -2.99 -23.32 -7.06
CA ALA A 72 -2.83 -24.64 -7.65
C ALA A 72 -1.50 -24.81 -8.41
N ASP A 73 -0.78 -23.72 -8.65
CA ASP A 73 0.46 -23.69 -9.40
C ASP A 73 1.55 -22.84 -8.74
N ASN A 74 2.81 -23.08 -9.14
CA ASN A 74 4.00 -22.45 -8.60
C ASN A 74 4.62 -21.45 -9.59
N ARG A 75 3.78 -20.66 -10.27
CA ARG A 75 4.28 -19.64 -11.21
C ARG A 75 5.06 -18.54 -10.46
N PRO A 76 6.00 -17.84 -11.12
CA PRO A 76 6.73 -16.73 -10.50
C PRO A 76 5.83 -15.66 -9.89
N SER A 77 4.67 -15.38 -10.47
CA SER A 77 3.71 -14.41 -9.92
C SER A 77 3.09 -14.84 -8.59
N VAL A 78 2.90 -16.16 -8.40
CA VAL A 78 2.43 -16.74 -7.14
C VAL A 78 3.51 -16.65 -6.07
N GLN A 79 4.78 -16.90 -6.44
CA GLN A 79 5.93 -16.68 -5.55
C GLN A 79 6.01 -15.21 -5.13
N ALA A 80 5.89 -14.28 -6.07
CA ALA A 80 5.95 -12.84 -5.78
C ALA A 80 4.86 -12.39 -4.79
N TYR A 81 3.62 -12.86 -4.96
CA TYR A 81 2.56 -12.59 -4.00
C TYR A 81 2.82 -13.25 -2.64
N SER A 82 3.39 -14.45 -2.61
CA SER A 82 3.75 -15.14 -1.37
C SER A 82 4.84 -14.40 -0.60
N ASP A 83 5.85 -13.90 -1.30
CA ASP A 83 6.94 -13.10 -0.71
C ASP A 83 6.40 -11.78 -0.16
N TRP A 84 5.52 -11.11 -0.91
CA TRP A 84 4.82 -9.93 -0.44
C TRP A 84 3.98 -10.21 0.81
N LEU A 85 3.19 -11.29 0.80
CA LEU A 85 2.33 -11.67 1.91
C LEU A 85 3.14 -11.98 3.17
N ALA A 86 4.27 -12.68 3.04
CA ALA A 86 5.18 -12.95 4.14
C ALA A 86 5.73 -11.64 4.75
N MET A 87 6.15 -10.69 3.91
CA MET A 87 6.60 -9.37 4.36
C MET A 87 5.47 -8.58 5.04
N PHE A 88 4.26 -8.61 4.48
CA PHE A 88 3.08 -7.96 5.05
C PHE A 88 2.73 -8.52 6.43
N MET A 89 2.64 -9.84 6.56
CA MET A 89 2.34 -10.52 7.83
C MET A 89 3.41 -10.30 8.89
N ALA A 90 4.68 -10.13 8.49
CA ALA A 90 5.78 -9.81 9.39
C ALA A 90 5.83 -8.32 9.81
N GLY A 91 4.93 -7.48 9.30
CA GLY A 91 4.90 -6.05 9.63
C GLY A 91 6.03 -5.26 8.98
N ALA A 92 6.27 -5.49 7.69
CA ALA A 92 7.33 -4.86 6.91
C ALA A 92 7.42 -3.33 7.15
N VAL A 93 8.58 -2.89 7.63
CA VAL A 93 8.92 -1.47 7.82
C VAL A 93 9.18 -0.83 6.47
N LEU A 94 8.51 0.28 6.16
CA LEU A 94 8.58 0.99 4.87
C LEU A 94 9.83 1.88 4.74
N ASN A 95 11.01 1.29 4.92
CA ASN A 95 12.27 1.94 4.54
C ASN A 95 12.50 1.82 3.01
N VAL A 96 13.53 2.50 2.49
CA VAL A 96 13.83 2.53 1.04
C VAL A 96 13.99 1.14 0.44
N GLU A 97 14.79 0.26 1.07
CA GLU A 97 15.07 -1.08 0.55
C GLU A 97 13.81 -1.95 0.52
N THR A 98 13.05 -1.94 1.61
CA THR A 98 11.80 -2.69 1.72
C THR A 98 10.75 -2.17 0.74
N CYS A 99 10.64 -0.86 0.54
CA CYS A 99 9.72 -0.29 -0.46
C CYS A 99 10.08 -0.74 -1.89
N LEU A 100 11.37 -0.84 -2.23
CA LEU A 100 11.80 -1.34 -3.54
C LEU A 100 11.48 -2.83 -3.70
N LYS A 101 11.69 -3.64 -2.66
CA LYS A 101 11.33 -5.07 -2.66
C LYS A 101 9.82 -5.28 -2.81
N LEU A 102 9.01 -4.54 -2.05
CA LEU A 102 7.55 -4.60 -2.15
C LEU A 102 7.05 -4.22 -3.56
N HIS A 103 7.64 -3.19 -4.15
CA HIS A 103 7.34 -2.79 -5.52
C HIS A 103 7.70 -3.88 -6.54
N GLN A 104 8.84 -4.55 -6.37
CA GLN A 104 9.22 -5.66 -7.23
C GLN A 104 8.23 -6.82 -7.12
N CYS A 105 7.78 -7.17 -5.91
CA CYS A 105 6.73 -8.18 -5.74
C CYS A 105 5.41 -7.75 -6.41
N TRP A 106 5.06 -6.46 -6.36
CA TRP A 106 3.88 -5.94 -7.06
C TRP A 106 4.00 -6.10 -8.58
N LEU A 107 5.15 -5.74 -9.18
CA LEU A 107 5.42 -5.94 -10.61
C LEU A 107 5.32 -7.42 -11.01
N ASP A 108 6.00 -8.29 -10.25
CA ASP A 108 6.11 -9.72 -10.57
C ASP A 108 4.79 -10.47 -10.30
N SER A 109 3.92 -9.95 -9.43
CA SER A 109 2.57 -10.51 -9.22
C SER A 109 1.65 -10.36 -10.44
N HIS A 110 2.00 -9.48 -11.38
CA HIS A 110 1.20 -9.14 -12.56
C HIS A 110 -0.19 -8.56 -12.26
N ILE A 111 -0.45 -8.13 -11.02
CA ILE A 111 -1.75 -7.55 -10.64
C ILE A 111 -2.10 -6.29 -11.44
N ALA A 112 -1.07 -5.56 -11.91
CA ALA A 112 -1.24 -4.41 -12.78
C ALA A 112 -2.01 -4.71 -14.08
N HIS A 113 -2.02 -5.96 -14.54
CA HIS A 113 -2.75 -6.35 -15.75
C HIS A 113 -4.23 -6.67 -15.50
N ALA A 114 -4.61 -6.91 -14.25
CA ALA A 114 -5.98 -7.23 -13.87
C ALA A 114 -6.81 -5.94 -13.75
N ARG A 115 -7.09 -5.27 -14.88
CA ARG A 115 -7.93 -4.07 -14.91
C ARG A 115 -9.33 -4.36 -14.39
N TRP A 116 -10.00 -3.35 -13.86
CA TRP A 116 -11.28 -3.49 -13.17
C TRP A 116 -12.33 -4.25 -14.00
N ASP A 117 -12.43 -3.94 -15.30
CA ASP A 117 -13.36 -4.55 -16.25
C ASP A 117 -13.06 -6.03 -16.56
N THR A 118 -11.83 -6.50 -16.32
CA THR A 118 -11.41 -7.89 -16.49
C THR A 118 -11.73 -8.77 -15.28
N LEU A 119 -12.02 -8.16 -14.12
CA LEU A 119 -12.36 -8.88 -12.90
C LEU A 119 -13.78 -9.42 -12.96
N SER A 120 -13.99 -10.60 -12.38
CA SER A 120 -15.32 -11.19 -12.26
C SER A 120 -16.20 -10.42 -11.25
N GLU A 121 -17.53 -10.52 -11.38
CA GLU A 121 -18.46 -9.90 -10.44
C GLU A 121 -18.19 -10.22 -8.96
N PRO A 122 -17.94 -11.48 -8.54
CA PRO A 122 -17.65 -11.77 -7.13
C PRO A 122 -16.36 -11.10 -6.65
N GLU A 123 -15.31 -11.06 -7.48
CA GLU A 123 -14.05 -10.38 -7.14
C GLU A 123 -14.27 -8.87 -6.96
N GLN A 124 -14.94 -8.24 -7.93
CA GLN A 124 -15.30 -6.82 -7.84
C GLN A 124 -16.15 -6.52 -6.62
N SER A 125 -17.07 -7.42 -6.24
CA SER A 125 -17.95 -7.23 -5.07
C SER A 125 -17.15 -7.16 -3.78
N VAL A 126 -16.20 -8.09 -3.58
CA VAL A 126 -15.31 -8.09 -2.40
C VAL A 126 -14.46 -6.81 -2.36
N ILE A 127 -13.84 -6.45 -3.48
CA ILE A 127 -13.00 -5.25 -3.55
C ILE A 127 -13.82 -3.99 -3.28
N ARG A 128 -15.01 -3.87 -3.88
CA ARG A 128 -15.91 -2.73 -3.70
C ARG A 128 -16.35 -2.60 -2.25
N GLN A 129 -16.69 -3.70 -1.58
CA GLN A 129 -17.08 -3.69 -0.18
C GLN A 129 -15.95 -3.17 0.71
N LEU A 130 -14.73 -3.67 0.54
CA LEU A 130 -13.57 -3.25 1.35
C LEU A 130 -13.16 -1.81 1.05
N TYR A 131 -13.13 -1.45 -0.23
CA TYR A 131 -12.82 -0.08 -0.62
C TYR A 131 -13.87 0.89 -0.08
N GLN A 132 -15.17 0.59 -0.11
CA GLN A 132 -16.19 1.46 0.47
C GLN A 132 -15.96 1.73 1.97
N GLN A 133 -15.56 0.71 2.74
CA GLN A 133 -15.26 0.84 4.17
C GLN A 133 -14.04 1.72 4.45
N LYS A 134 -13.04 1.69 3.56
CA LYS A 134 -11.70 2.30 3.79
C LYS A 134 -11.34 3.42 2.82
N SER A 135 -12.22 3.79 1.90
CA SER A 135 -11.94 4.68 0.76
C SER A 135 -11.39 6.04 1.20
N CYS A 136 -11.93 6.62 2.27
CA CYS A 136 -11.44 7.89 2.82
C CYS A 136 -10.03 7.78 3.41
N ASP A 137 -9.65 6.61 3.92
CA ASP A 137 -8.32 6.35 4.46
C ASP A 137 -7.30 6.04 3.37
N TRP A 138 -7.69 5.31 2.33
CA TRP A 138 -6.81 4.85 1.25
C TRP A 138 -6.66 5.86 0.10
N GLY A 139 -7.67 6.73 -0.09
CA GLY A 139 -7.74 7.65 -1.21
C GLY A 139 -6.92 8.93 -1.08
N ASP A 140 -6.20 9.14 0.04
CA ASP A 140 -5.51 10.41 0.38
C ASP A 140 -6.41 11.66 0.27
N SER A 141 -7.73 11.47 0.26
CA SER A 141 -8.72 12.49 -0.11
C SER A 141 -10.02 12.25 0.63
N PHE A 142 -10.63 13.34 1.10
CA PHE A 142 -12.00 13.32 1.65
C PHE A 142 -13.08 13.05 0.58
N ARG A 143 -12.69 13.05 -0.69
CA ARG A 143 -13.51 12.63 -1.84
C ARG A 143 -12.72 11.57 -2.59
N PRO A 144 -12.77 10.31 -2.13
CA PRO A 144 -12.07 9.23 -2.80
C PRO A 144 -12.64 9.03 -4.20
N ALA A 145 -11.77 8.66 -5.14
CA ALA A 145 -12.20 8.28 -6.48
C ALA A 145 -13.10 7.03 -6.42
N PRO A 146 -13.98 6.85 -7.41
CA PRO A 146 -14.64 5.56 -7.66
C PRO A 146 -13.64 4.40 -7.63
N VAL A 147 -14.09 3.22 -7.16
CA VAL A 147 -13.19 2.07 -6.91
C VAL A 147 -12.50 1.58 -8.19
N ASP A 148 -13.21 1.63 -9.31
CA ASP A 148 -12.74 1.28 -10.64
C ASP A 148 -11.65 2.25 -11.12
N GLU A 149 -11.91 3.55 -11.04
CA GLU A 149 -10.90 4.58 -11.38
C GLU A 149 -9.66 4.48 -10.48
N TRP A 150 -9.85 4.27 -9.18
CA TRP A 150 -8.75 4.09 -8.23
C TRP A 150 -7.94 2.84 -8.55
N TRP A 151 -8.60 1.71 -8.78
CA TRP A 151 -7.95 0.43 -9.09
C TRP A 151 -7.14 0.52 -10.39
N ASP A 152 -7.77 1.03 -11.45
CA ASP A 152 -7.13 1.16 -12.77
C ASP A 152 -5.98 2.16 -12.77
N SER A 153 -6.02 3.20 -11.92
CA SER A 153 -4.90 4.14 -11.79
C SER A 153 -3.61 3.50 -11.28
N LEU A 154 -3.71 2.34 -10.62
CA LEU A 154 -2.56 1.54 -10.18
C LEU A 154 -2.11 0.56 -11.27
N CYS A 155 -3.01 0.13 -12.15
CA CYS A 155 -2.73 -0.78 -13.26
C CYS A 155 -1.88 -0.16 -14.37
N ASP A 156 -1.89 1.17 -14.49
CA ASP A 156 -1.09 1.87 -15.49
C ASP A 156 0.40 1.84 -15.10
N VAL A 157 1.10 0.78 -15.56
CA VAL A 157 2.55 0.53 -15.34
C VAL A 157 3.33 1.78 -15.77
N GLY A 158 3.85 2.51 -14.79
CA GLY A 158 4.47 3.83 -15.01
C GLY A 158 3.81 4.97 -14.25
N SER A 159 2.76 4.71 -13.45
CA SER A 159 2.22 5.66 -12.47
C SER A 159 3.37 6.26 -11.68
N ALA A 160 3.61 7.56 -11.89
CA ALA A 160 4.75 8.25 -11.32
C ALA A 160 4.77 8.04 -9.80
N VAL A 161 5.95 7.74 -9.24
CA VAL A 161 6.10 7.64 -7.79
C VAL A 161 5.49 8.90 -7.18
N PRO A 162 4.54 8.78 -6.22
CA PRO A 162 3.85 9.94 -5.68
C PRO A 162 4.86 10.97 -5.17
N ALA A 163 4.56 12.26 -5.37
CA ALA A 163 5.35 13.31 -4.75
C ALA A 163 5.29 13.17 -3.21
N ALA A 164 6.42 13.48 -2.57
CA ALA A 164 6.47 13.57 -1.12
C ALA A 164 5.67 14.78 -0.62
N ASP A 165 5.01 14.62 0.51
CA ASP A 165 4.37 15.76 1.16
C ASP A 165 5.44 16.59 1.89
N PRO A 166 5.27 17.93 2.00
CA PRO A 166 6.17 18.79 2.75
C PRO A 166 6.37 18.29 4.18
N MET A 167 7.62 18.09 4.59
CA MET A 167 7.98 17.60 5.94
C MET A 167 7.28 16.29 6.31
N ASP A 168 7.17 15.34 5.38
CA ASP A 168 6.66 14.00 5.69
C ASP A 168 7.64 13.26 6.62
N PHE A 169 7.27 13.14 7.90
CA PHE A 169 8.09 12.48 8.90
C PHE A 169 8.21 10.97 8.70
N ARG A 170 7.41 10.35 7.83
CA ARG A 170 7.57 8.93 7.47
C ARG A 170 8.86 8.67 6.69
N ASP A 171 9.43 9.70 6.07
CA ASP A 171 10.76 9.63 5.44
C ASP A 171 11.90 9.62 6.47
N VAL A 172 11.63 10.07 7.71
CA VAL A 172 12.61 10.12 8.81
C VAL A 172 12.43 8.92 9.74
N LEU A 173 11.20 8.61 10.11
CA LEU A 173 10.82 7.45 10.92
C LEU A 173 9.85 6.58 10.13
N PRO A 174 10.33 5.51 9.49
CA PRO A 174 9.50 4.67 8.64
C PRO A 174 8.31 4.06 9.37
N THR A 175 7.16 4.11 8.71
CA THR A 175 5.93 3.39 9.10
C THR A 175 6.01 1.90 8.76
N ARG A 176 4.96 1.13 9.03
CA ARG A 176 4.83 -0.28 8.62
C ARG A 176 3.69 -0.48 7.64
N LEU A 177 3.84 -1.45 6.73
CA LEU A 177 2.86 -1.70 5.69
C LEU A 177 1.48 -2.11 6.24
N ASP A 178 1.46 -2.98 7.25
CA ASP A 178 0.22 -3.44 7.88
C ASP A 178 -0.54 -2.29 8.57
N ILE A 179 0.19 -1.36 9.20
CA ILE A 179 -0.39 -0.15 9.77
C ILE A 179 -0.96 0.75 8.68
N GLU A 180 -0.25 0.94 7.56
CA GLU A 180 -0.73 1.77 6.45
C GLU A 180 -1.95 1.16 5.73
N VAL A 181 -2.05 -0.18 5.65
CA VAL A 181 -3.25 -0.87 5.12
C VAL A 181 -4.42 -0.77 6.09
N ASN A 182 -4.19 -0.95 7.39
CA ASN A 182 -5.21 -0.73 8.42
C ASN A 182 -5.65 0.75 8.47
N ALA A 183 -4.72 1.65 8.14
CA ALA A 183 -4.84 3.09 8.01
C ALA A 183 -5.33 3.81 9.28
N PHE A 184 -5.52 5.13 9.19
CA PHE A 184 -5.73 6.02 10.34
C PHE A 184 -6.92 5.63 11.22
N ASN A 185 -8.09 5.36 10.63
CA ASN A 185 -9.27 4.95 11.40
C ASN A 185 -9.21 3.49 11.87
N GLY A 186 -8.22 2.71 11.42
CA GLY A 186 -8.05 1.31 11.80
C GLY A 186 -9.26 0.43 11.47
N GLY A 187 -9.49 -0.57 12.32
CA GLY A 187 -10.70 -1.40 12.35
C GLY A 187 -10.78 -2.50 11.29
N LEU A 188 -9.83 -2.55 10.35
CA LEU A 188 -9.77 -3.60 9.33
C LEU A 188 -9.00 -4.81 9.83
N LEU A 189 -7.79 -4.60 10.35
CA LEU A 189 -6.94 -5.66 10.90
C LEU A 189 -7.18 -5.74 12.41
N THR A 190 -7.72 -6.88 12.89
CA THR A 190 -8.01 -7.12 14.31
C THR A 190 -6.87 -7.89 14.97
N GLY A 191 -5.89 -7.18 15.50
CA GLY A 191 -4.71 -7.72 16.20
C GLY A 191 -3.76 -6.60 16.61
#